data_AF-A0A9D9M6G3-F1
#
_entry.id   AF-A0A9D9M6G3-F1
#
_cell.length_a   1.000
_cell.length_b   1.000
_cell.length_c   1.000
_cell.angle_alpha   90.00
_cell.angle_beta   90.00
_cell.angle_gamma   90.00
#
_symmetry.space_group_name_H-M   'P 1'
#
loop_
_entity.id
_entity.type
_entity.pdbx_description
1 polymer ?
#
loop_
_entity_poly.entity_id
_entity_poly.type
_entity_poly.pdbx_seq_one_letter_code
_entity_poly.pdbx_strand_id
1 'polypeptide(L)'
;MKKLFTVAALLTGIMAVSAAQEFKTSYFLDNHVYSYRINPAAPFESDSFSFFAVGIGNTSFSMPSNLPLSSLIFTTPEGRYTWGFGESISPETFLAGITKDNFMQPELSVNLLTIGHQEADRRFTAELNVRSNTYFFAPKDFFGAMKIGLNDGLKTKTGRYNFENMHLETNNYAEVAVGFSRRLEDNLILGGTAKLLLGLGGAFIDIHNLELGEYPGDDFGGTVYADTYFSCKTLGINPTLVGNSLAHLQNVGYSGFGISGVGLGVDLGATWTPVEGLDVGFSVVDLGFLTWFDTVHGTINYKDRVIDDAEEGLQLESVESVIKTKLINFNFHVSAKYRMPFYEGLTAGILTTFQRHFTEVRLGLDVTPLRAISLAASTAFNNYGFDFGAALNFRFSGVNLFVGADSFAAFKMNEYHIPSSKGITNVTAGLAIAF
;
A
#
# COMPACT_ATOMS: atom_id res chain seq x y z
N MET A 1 -18.94 -12.19 -10.72
CA MET A 1 -17.48 -11.97 -10.57
C MET A 1 -16.98 -10.70 -11.24
N LYS A 2 -17.07 -10.53 -12.58
CA LYS A 2 -16.55 -9.33 -13.29
C LYS A 2 -16.91 -8.00 -12.61
N LYS A 3 -18.17 -7.79 -12.21
CA LYS A 3 -18.63 -6.55 -11.52
C LYS A 3 -18.09 -6.36 -10.10
N LEU A 4 -17.91 -7.42 -9.31
CA LEU A 4 -17.31 -7.34 -7.96
C LEU A 4 -15.83 -6.97 -8.08
N PHE A 5 -15.14 -7.55 -9.08
CA PHE A 5 -13.79 -7.13 -9.46
C PHE A 5 -13.77 -5.72 -10.06
N THR A 6 -14.80 -5.26 -10.78
CA THR A 6 -14.91 -3.86 -11.23
C THR A 6 -15.08 -2.90 -10.06
N VAL A 7 -15.87 -3.24 -9.05
CA VAL A 7 -16.04 -2.42 -7.83
C VAL A 7 -14.78 -2.41 -6.99
N ALA A 8 -14.12 -3.57 -6.80
CA ALA A 8 -12.80 -3.64 -6.20
C ALA A 8 -11.78 -2.82 -7.02
N ALA A 9 -11.80 -2.94 -8.35
CA ALA A 9 -10.96 -2.18 -9.26
C ALA A 9 -11.25 -0.68 -9.27
N LEU A 10 -12.50 -0.26 -9.00
CA LEU A 10 -12.92 1.14 -8.85
C LEU A 10 -12.52 1.70 -7.48
N LEU A 11 -12.57 0.89 -6.42
CA LEU A 11 -12.04 1.25 -5.09
C LEU A 11 -10.51 1.40 -5.13
N THR A 12 -9.82 0.58 -5.93
CA THR A 12 -8.38 0.74 -6.24
C THR A 12 -8.12 1.72 -7.39
N GLY A 13 -9.18 2.19 -8.06
CA GLY A 13 -9.15 2.83 -9.38
C GLY A 13 -8.90 4.33 -9.39
N ILE A 14 -8.47 4.90 -8.25
CA ILE A 14 -7.91 6.25 -8.21
C ILE A 14 -6.47 6.17 -8.72
N MET A 15 -6.27 5.84 -10.00
CA MET A 15 -4.94 5.66 -10.59
C MET A 15 -4.83 6.50 -11.87
N ALA A 16 -4.69 7.80 -11.67
CA ALA A 16 -4.12 8.73 -12.65
C ALA A 16 -3.48 9.92 -11.93
N VAL A 17 -2.68 9.64 -10.91
CA VAL A 17 -1.64 10.56 -10.44
C VAL A 17 -0.41 9.70 -10.26
N SER A 18 0.73 10.14 -10.80
CA SER A 18 2.04 9.57 -10.51
C SER A 18 2.28 9.64 -9.00
N ALA A 19 1.86 8.60 -8.28
CA ALA A 19 1.94 8.49 -6.84
C ALA A 19 3.06 7.49 -6.49
N ALA A 20 3.93 7.88 -5.56
CA ALA A 20 5.25 7.28 -5.30
C ALA A 20 5.45 7.20 -3.76
N GLN A 21 5.84 6.06 -3.10
CA GLN A 21 5.91 5.69 -1.60
C GLN A 21 6.47 6.71 -0.60
N GLU A 22 6.55 6.43 0.70
CA GLU A 22 7.50 6.98 1.68
C GLU A 22 8.60 5.90 1.84
N PHE A 23 9.77 6.13 1.25
CA PHE A 23 10.87 5.16 1.20
C PHE A 23 11.69 5.28 2.49
N LYS A 24 12.06 4.15 3.09
CA LYS A 24 12.78 4.10 4.37
C LYS A 24 14.20 4.65 4.27
N THR A 25 14.79 4.71 3.07
CA THR A 25 16.05 5.45 2.86
C THR A 25 15.92 6.94 3.21
N SER A 26 14.70 7.53 3.21
CA SER A 26 14.51 8.96 3.47
C SER A 26 14.79 9.29 4.92
N TYR A 27 14.65 8.29 5.79
CA TYR A 27 15.06 8.36 7.18
C TYR A 27 16.52 8.78 7.36
N PHE A 28 17.40 8.37 6.44
CA PHE A 28 18.82 8.71 6.52
C PHE A 28 19.12 10.11 6.02
N LEU A 29 18.32 10.63 5.07
CA LEU A 29 18.49 11.97 4.53
C LEU A 29 18.55 12.98 5.67
N ASP A 30 19.62 13.77 5.68
CA ASP A 30 19.74 14.85 6.64
C ASP A 30 18.62 15.88 6.40
N ASN A 31 18.02 16.34 7.50
CA ASN A 31 16.96 17.33 7.49
C ASN A 31 15.75 17.03 6.58
N HIS A 32 15.41 15.74 6.43
CA HIS A 32 14.15 15.33 5.83
C HIS A 32 12.98 15.70 6.77
N VAL A 33 12.17 16.68 6.32
CA VAL A 33 11.12 17.30 7.15
C VAL A 33 10.04 16.33 7.61
N TYR A 34 9.87 15.19 6.93
CA TYR A 34 8.86 14.17 7.26
C TYR A 34 9.37 13.01 8.13
N SER A 35 10.61 13.07 8.64
CA SER A 35 11.19 12.00 9.47
C SER A 35 10.35 11.64 10.70
N TYR A 36 9.48 12.56 11.15
CA TYR A 36 8.55 12.33 12.26
C TYR A 36 7.50 11.24 11.99
N ARG A 37 7.25 10.87 10.72
CA ARG A 37 6.32 9.81 10.34
C ARG A 37 6.86 8.41 10.65
N ILE A 38 8.18 8.24 10.61
CA ILE A 38 8.85 7.00 11.02
C ILE A 38 9.05 6.98 12.53
N ASN A 39 9.44 8.10 13.12
CA ASN A 39 9.58 8.25 14.57
C ASN A 39 9.08 9.64 14.98
N PRO A 40 7.96 9.78 15.71
CA PRO A 40 7.46 11.08 16.16
C PRO A 40 8.49 11.95 16.91
N ALA A 41 9.48 11.31 17.55
CA ALA A 41 10.61 11.96 18.22
C ALA A 41 11.85 12.12 17.32
N ALA A 42 11.70 12.08 15.99
CA ALA A 42 12.82 12.25 15.06
C ALA A 42 13.56 13.56 15.37
N PRO A 43 14.90 13.56 15.38
CA PRO A 43 15.70 14.76 15.62
C PRO A 43 15.25 15.94 14.74
N PHE A 44 15.31 17.13 15.32
CA PHE A 44 15.02 18.38 14.64
C PHE A 44 16.00 19.47 15.09
N GLU A 45 16.33 20.41 14.21
CA GLU A 45 17.20 21.54 14.57
C GLU A 45 16.47 22.45 15.59
N SER A 46 17.18 23.13 16.49
CA SER A 46 16.54 23.99 17.52
C SER A 46 16.11 25.35 17.01
N ASP A 47 16.46 25.70 15.77
CA ASP A 47 16.09 26.96 15.17
C ASP A 47 14.60 26.98 14.81
N SER A 48 13.98 28.13 15.05
CA SER A 48 12.56 28.32 14.73
C SER A 48 12.37 28.30 13.22
N PHE A 49 11.64 27.30 12.71
CA PHE A 49 11.19 27.29 11.33
C PHE A 49 9.80 26.66 11.20
N SER A 50 9.06 27.11 10.20
CA SER A 50 7.76 26.54 9.84
C SER A 50 7.85 25.87 8.49
N PHE A 51 7.05 24.83 8.27
CA PHE A 51 6.92 24.22 6.96
C PHE A 51 5.47 23.89 6.66
N PHE A 52 5.11 23.95 5.38
CA PHE A 52 3.81 23.48 4.92
C PHE A 52 3.92 22.83 3.55
N ALA A 53 2.95 21.98 3.23
CA ALA A 53 2.84 21.36 1.92
C ALA A 53 1.38 21.17 1.54
N VAL A 54 1.06 21.27 0.25
CA VAL A 54 -0.29 21.03 -0.28
C VAL A 54 -0.22 20.11 -1.50
N GLY A 55 -1.11 19.12 -1.55
CA GLY A 55 -1.35 18.24 -2.69
C GLY A 55 -0.35 17.11 -2.91
N ILE A 56 0.94 17.34 -2.65
CA ILE A 56 2.03 16.36 -2.84
C ILE A 56 3.10 16.46 -1.75
N GLY A 57 2.72 16.70 -0.49
CA GLY A 57 3.72 16.94 0.57
C GLY A 57 4.67 15.78 0.79
N ASN A 58 4.09 14.64 1.14
CA ASN A 58 4.71 13.31 1.21
C ASN A 58 3.68 12.32 0.64
N THR A 59 3.69 12.17 -0.68
CA THR A 59 2.91 11.14 -1.37
C THR A 59 3.70 9.86 -1.36
N SER A 60 2.97 8.73 -1.39
CA SER A 60 3.45 7.41 -1.06
C SER A 60 2.73 6.18 -1.69
N PHE A 61 3.16 5.59 -2.82
CA PHE A 61 2.89 4.23 -3.34
C PHE A 61 3.97 3.11 -3.11
N SER A 62 3.54 1.99 -2.51
CA SER A 62 4.26 0.72 -2.27
C SER A 62 3.60 -0.43 -3.03
N MET A 63 4.36 -1.44 -3.46
CA MET A 63 3.78 -2.69 -3.95
C MET A 63 4.61 -3.93 -3.61
N PRO A 64 4.63 -4.38 -2.34
CA PRO A 64 5.09 -5.72 -1.98
C PRO A 64 4.37 -6.78 -2.83
N SER A 65 5.15 -7.63 -3.49
CA SER A 65 4.62 -8.63 -4.40
C SER A 65 5.63 -9.76 -4.61
N ASN A 66 5.15 -10.97 -4.86
CA ASN A 66 5.99 -12.06 -5.37
C ASN A 66 6.02 -12.14 -6.91
N LEU A 67 5.21 -11.31 -7.58
CA LEU A 67 5.22 -11.10 -9.02
C LEU A 67 6.21 -9.98 -9.37
N PRO A 68 7.21 -10.23 -10.22
CA PRO A 68 8.09 -9.17 -10.70
C PRO A 68 7.32 -8.24 -11.65
N LEU A 69 7.70 -6.96 -11.70
CA LEU A 69 7.02 -5.98 -12.55
C LEU A 69 7.04 -6.36 -14.03
N SER A 70 8.13 -7.01 -14.48
CA SER A 70 8.25 -7.60 -15.83
C SER A 70 7.22 -8.68 -16.17
N SER A 71 6.51 -9.25 -15.18
CA SER A 71 5.39 -10.17 -15.41
C SER A 71 4.05 -9.44 -15.57
N LEU A 72 4.00 -8.13 -15.30
CA LEU A 72 2.79 -7.31 -15.40
C LEU A 72 2.91 -6.23 -16.49
N ILE A 73 4.11 -5.74 -16.78
CA ILE A 73 4.39 -4.74 -17.80
C ILE A 73 5.31 -5.36 -18.85
N PHE A 74 4.86 -5.29 -20.10
CA PHE A 74 5.53 -5.84 -21.27
C PHE A 74 5.87 -4.71 -22.25
N THR A 75 6.76 -5.00 -23.18
CA THR A 75 7.09 -4.08 -24.27
C THR A 75 6.52 -4.63 -25.58
N THR A 76 5.83 -3.80 -26.34
CA THR A 76 5.38 -4.18 -27.70
C THR A 76 6.57 -4.19 -28.66
N PRO A 77 6.46 -4.82 -29.85
CA PRO A 77 7.51 -4.78 -30.86
C PRO A 77 7.95 -3.35 -31.25
N GLU A 78 7.08 -2.36 -31.10
CA GLU A 78 7.35 -0.94 -31.35
C GLU A 78 8.06 -0.23 -30.17
N GLY A 79 8.46 -0.96 -29.13
CA GLY A 79 9.17 -0.42 -27.97
C GLY A 79 8.27 0.31 -26.95
N ARG A 80 6.94 0.14 -27.01
CA ARG A 80 6.00 0.80 -26.08
C ARG A 80 5.67 -0.13 -24.92
N TYR A 81 5.59 0.43 -23.71
CA TYR A 81 5.10 -0.32 -22.56
C TYR A 81 3.60 -0.60 -22.68
N THR A 82 3.21 -1.82 -22.34
CA THR A 82 1.82 -2.26 -22.31
C THR A 82 1.58 -3.14 -21.09
N TRP A 83 0.34 -3.19 -20.63
CA TRP A 83 -0.05 -3.99 -19.48
C TRP A 83 -0.28 -5.45 -19.92
N GLY A 84 0.06 -6.42 -19.08
CA GLY A 84 0.02 -7.85 -19.42
C GLY A 84 -1.35 -8.38 -19.81
N PHE A 85 -2.43 -7.76 -19.34
CA PHE A 85 -3.78 -8.11 -19.78
C PHE A 85 -4.20 -7.46 -21.10
N GLY A 86 -3.42 -6.51 -21.63
CA GLY A 86 -3.69 -5.91 -22.94
C GLY A 86 -3.73 -6.95 -24.05
N GLU A 87 -4.58 -6.74 -25.05
CA GLU A 87 -4.81 -7.69 -26.16
C GLU A 87 -3.54 -7.98 -26.98
N SER A 88 -2.56 -7.08 -26.94
CA SER A 88 -1.27 -7.21 -27.64
C SER A 88 -0.36 -8.29 -27.07
N ILE A 89 -0.62 -8.77 -25.84
CA ILE A 89 0.18 -9.82 -25.19
C ILE A 89 -0.60 -11.12 -25.20
N SER A 90 0.01 -12.20 -25.70
CA SER A 90 -0.65 -13.52 -25.72
C SER A 90 -0.86 -14.06 -24.31
N PRO A 91 -1.90 -14.88 -24.07
CA PRO A 91 -2.11 -15.52 -22.77
C PRO A 91 -0.91 -16.35 -22.31
N GLU A 92 -0.25 -17.08 -23.21
CA GLU A 92 0.92 -17.90 -22.88
C GLU A 92 2.09 -17.04 -22.40
N THR A 93 2.33 -15.92 -23.09
CA THR A 93 3.39 -14.97 -22.74
C THR A 93 3.14 -14.33 -21.39
N PHE A 94 1.90 -13.92 -21.13
CA PHE A 94 1.51 -13.33 -19.84
C PHE A 94 1.63 -14.36 -18.70
N LEU A 95 1.01 -15.53 -18.87
CA LEU A 95 0.94 -16.56 -17.84
C LEU A 95 2.31 -17.23 -17.57
N ALA A 96 3.27 -17.16 -18.49
CA ALA A 96 4.62 -17.65 -18.23
C ALA A 96 5.29 -16.92 -17.05
N GLY A 97 4.99 -15.64 -16.84
CA GLY A 97 5.49 -14.83 -15.72
C GLY A 97 4.72 -15.00 -14.41
N ILE A 98 3.52 -15.57 -14.46
CA ILE A 98 2.66 -15.75 -13.28
C ILE A 98 3.00 -17.06 -12.56
N THR A 99 3.19 -16.98 -11.24
CA THR A 99 3.51 -18.13 -10.40
C THR A 99 2.24 -18.88 -9.97
N LYS A 100 2.38 -20.02 -9.29
CA LYS A 100 1.21 -20.81 -8.83
C LYS A 100 0.34 -19.99 -7.88
N ASP A 101 0.96 -19.38 -6.88
CA ASP A 101 0.30 -18.63 -5.81
C ASP A 101 0.86 -17.21 -5.82
N ASN A 102 0.02 -16.21 -6.03
CA ASN A 102 0.48 -14.85 -6.28
C ASN A 102 -0.14 -13.91 -5.25
N PHE A 103 0.69 -13.04 -4.67
CA PHE A 103 0.20 -11.96 -3.82
C PHE A 103 0.69 -10.61 -4.33
N MET A 104 -0.13 -9.59 -4.12
CA MET A 104 0.19 -8.19 -4.36
C MET A 104 -0.39 -7.37 -3.21
N GLN A 105 0.40 -6.43 -2.70
CA GLN A 105 -0.04 -5.54 -1.62
C GLN A 105 0.19 -4.07 -1.99
N PRO A 106 -0.59 -3.48 -2.93
CA PRO A 106 -0.44 -2.07 -3.22
C PRO A 106 -0.87 -1.22 -2.03
N GLU A 107 0.02 -0.32 -1.59
CA GLU A 107 -0.24 0.64 -0.51
C GLU A 107 -0.03 2.04 -1.03
N LEU A 108 -1.07 2.87 -1.03
CA LEU A 108 -1.02 4.28 -1.40
C LEU A 108 -1.26 5.16 -0.18
N SER A 109 -0.56 6.26 -0.11
CA SER A 109 -0.67 7.32 0.86
C SER A 109 -0.47 8.63 0.12
N VAL A 110 -1.35 9.60 0.30
CA VAL A 110 -1.25 10.90 -0.34
C VAL A 110 -1.37 11.93 0.74
N ASN A 111 -0.32 12.70 0.99
CA ASN A 111 -0.42 13.85 1.87
C ASN A 111 -1.04 15.02 1.11
N LEU A 112 -2.27 15.37 1.51
CA LEU A 112 -3.01 16.49 0.94
C LEU A 112 -2.60 17.81 1.55
N LEU A 113 -2.28 17.80 2.84
CA LEU A 113 -1.85 18.98 3.59
C LEU A 113 -0.88 18.56 4.68
N THR A 114 0.19 19.32 4.82
CA THR A 114 1.06 19.30 5.99
C THR A 114 1.22 20.73 6.50
N ILE A 115 1.16 20.89 7.81
CA ILE A 115 1.61 22.09 8.50
C ILE A 115 2.52 21.62 9.64
N GLY A 116 3.70 22.19 9.74
CA GLY A 116 4.62 21.93 10.84
C GLY A 116 5.27 23.21 11.30
N HIS A 117 5.53 23.27 12.59
CA HIS A 117 6.24 24.37 13.21
C HIS A 117 7.13 23.82 14.30
N GLN A 118 8.37 24.26 14.33
CA GLN A 118 9.30 23.96 15.40
C GLN A 118 9.86 25.24 15.98
N GLU A 119 10.01 25.23 17.29
CA GLU A 119 10.53 26.35 18.06
C GLU A 119 11.24 25.80 19.31
N ALA A 120 12.50 26.18 19.48
CA ALA A 120 13.33 25.85 20.63
C ALA A 120 13.41 24.33 20.93
N ASP A 121 12.67 23.87 21.95
CA ASP A 121 12.63 22.49 22.41
C ASP A 121 11.42 21.70 21.88
N ARG A 122 10.60 22.27 20.98
CA ARG A 122 9.31 21.70 20.56
C ARG A 122 9.15 21.65 19.06
N ARG A 123 8.38 20.66 18.60
CA ARG A 123 7.86 20.56 17.25
C ARG A 123 6.39 20.16 17.29
N PHE A 124 5.57 20.89 16.53
CA PHE A 124 4.17 20.61 16.27
C PHE A 124 3.99 20.25 14.79
N THR A 125 3.11 19.29 14.52
CA THR A 125 2.76 18.86 13.16
C THR A 125 1.26 18.61 13.07
N ALA A 126 0.68 18.92 11.92
CA ALA A 126 -0.69 18.61 11.57
C ALA A 126 -0.75 18.16 10.11
N GLU A 127 -1.45 17.06 9.84
CA GLU A 127 -1.53 16.49 8.51
C GLU A 127 -2.93 16.05 8.14
N LEU A 128 -3.23 16.14 6.85
CA LEU A 128 -4.33 15.46 6.19
C LEU A 128 -3.77 14.51 5.14
N ASN A 129 -4.06 13.23 5.29
CA ASN A 129 -3.60 12.17 4.40
C ASN A 129 -4.80 11.38 3.83
N VAL A 130 -4.64 10.83 2.64
CA VAL A 130 -5.52 9.76 2.11
C VAL A 130 -4.70 8.50 2.00
N ARG A 131 -5.16 7.41 2.61
CA ARG A 131 -4.49 6.11 2.64
C ARG A 131 -5.35 5.07 1.94
N SER A 132 -4.70 4.17 1.22
CA SER A 132 -5.26 2.97 0.62
C SER A 132 -4.29 1.83 0.88
N ASN A 133 -4.74 0.78 1.58
CA ASN A 133 -3.98 -0.45 1.73
C ASN A 133 -4.79 -1.58 1.14
N THR A 134 -4.27 -2.20 0.09
CA THR A 134 -4.91 -3.35 -0.54
C THR A 134 -3.98 -4.54 -0.46
N TYR A 135 -4.47 -5.68 -0.02
CA TYR A 135 -3.81 -6.97 -0.07
C TYR A 135 -4.65 -7.92 -0.93
N PHE A 136 -4.03 -8.50 -1.93
CA PHE A 136 -4.66 -9.41 -2.87
C PHE A 136 -3.82 -10.67 -2.98
N PHE A 137 -4.46 -11.82 -2.84
CA PHE A 137 -3.88 -13.14 -3.05
C PHE A 137 -4.77 -13.93 -4.01
N ALA A 138 -4.17 -14.51 -5.05
CA ALA A 138 -4.87 -15.36 -5.98
C ALA A 138 -3.97 -16.41 -6.66
N PRO A 139 -4.53 -17.60 -6.98
CA PRO A 139 -3.82 -18.62 -7.73
C PRO A 139 -3.64 -18.20 -9.20
N LYS A 140 -2.72 -18.86 -9.92
CA LYS A 140 -2.45 -18.63 -11.35
C LYS A 140 -3.70 -18.67 -12.22
N ASP A 141 -4.60 -19.59 -11.90
CA ASP A 141 -5.86 -19.82 -12.60
C ASP A 141 -6.74 -18.57 -12.61
N PHE A 142 -6.65 -17.73 -11.57
CA PHE A 142 -7.30 -16.42 -11.56
C PHE A 142 -6.83 -15.52 -12.70
N PHE A 143 -5.50 -15.42 -12.88
CA PHE A 143 -4.91 -14.62 -13.94
C PHE A 143 -5.21 -15.21 -15.32
N GLY A 144 -5.24 -16.55 -15.43
CA GLY A 144 -5.65 -17.27 -16.65
C GLY A 144 -7.08 -16.93 -17.05
N ALA A 145 -8.02 -17.07 -16.11
CA ALA A 145 -9.42 -16.75 -16.31
C ALA A 145 -9.66 -15.27 -16.68
N MET A 146 -8.90 -14.36 -16.08
CA MET A 146 -8.95 -12.92 -16.41
C MET A 146 -8.36 -12.60 -17.78
N LYS A 147 -7.32 -13.31 -18.21
CA LYS A 147 -6.61 -13.06 -19.48
C LYS A 147 -7.28 -13.71 -20.68
N ILE A 148 -7.66 -14.98 -20.55
CA ILE A 148 -8.27 -15.80 -21.61
C ILE A 148 -9.78 -15.56 -21.65
N GLY A 149 -10.36 -15.19 -20.51
CA GLY A 149 -11.81 -15.24 -20.30
C GLY A 149 -12.24 -16.59 -19.77
N LEU A 150 -13.20 -16.58 -18.84
CA LEU A 150 -13.77 -17.80 -18.24
C LEU A 150 -14.26 -18.77 -19.32
N ASN A 151 -15.12 -18.31 -20.24
CA ASN A 151 -15.75 -19.16 -21.25
C ASN A 151 -14.76 -19.76 -22.25
N ASP A 152 -13.75 -19.00 -22.68
CA ASP A 152 -12.80 -19.45 -23.69
C ASP A 152 -11.73 -20.36 -23.09
N GLY A 153 -11.34 -20.13 -21.83
CA GLY A 153 -10.38 -20.99 -21.13
C GLY A 153 -11.00 -22.29 -20.61
N LEU A 154 -12.29 -22.31 -20.26
CA LEU A 154 -13.00 -23.56 -19.98
C LEU A 154 -13.04 -24.46 -21.22
N LYS A 155 -13.19 -23.88 -22.42
CA LYS A 155 -13.19 -24.60 -23.70
C LYS A 155 -11.81 -25.12 -24.13
N THR A 156 -10.71 -24.64 -23.55
CA THR A 156 -9.35 -24.97 -24.01
C THR A 156 -8.41 -25.43 -22.89
N LYS A 157 -8.14 -26.75 -22.91
CA LYS A 157 -7.09 -27.49 -22.19
C LYS A 157 -7.18 -27.58 -20.65
N THR A 158 -8.35 -27.90 -20.11
CA THR A 158 -8.57 -28.83 -18.96
C THR A 158 -10.01 -28.82 -18.45
N GLY A 159 -10.86 -27.91 -18.94
CA GLY A 159 -12.27 -27.83 -18.53
C GLY A 159 -12.45 -27.50 -17.05
N ARG A 160 -11.42 -27.01 -16.34
CA ARG A 160 -11.47 -26.67 -14.91
C ARG A 160 -10.55 -25.50 -14.55
N TYR A 161 -11.04 -24.59 -13.73
CA TYR A 161 -10.27 -23.56 -13.04
C TYR A 161 -10.40 -23.76 -11.53
N ASN A 162 -9.26 -23.73 -10.82
CA ASN A 162 -9.22 -23.78 -9.37
C ASN A 162 -8.87 -22.38 -8.81
N PHE A 163 -9.83 -21.77 -8.12
CA PHE A 163 -9.72 -20.48 -7.44
C PHE A 163 -9.76 -20.63 -5.92
N GLU A 164 -9.29 -21.76 -5.38
CA GLU A 164 -9.18 -21.98 -3.94
C GLU A 164 -8.29 -20.92 -3.27
N ASN A 165 -8.64 -20.58 -2.02
CA ASN A 165 -7.90 -19.70 -1.14
C ASN A 165 -7.64 -18.28 -1.69
N MET A 166 -8.55 -17.71 -2.49
CA MET A 166 -8.41 -16.31 -2.87
C MET A 166 -8.75 -15.40 -1.69
N HIS A 167 -8.00 -14.31 -1.58
CA HIS A 167 -8.23 -13.30 -0.56
C HIS A 167 -8.03 -11.90 -1.15
N LEU A 168 -8.97 -11.00 -0.89
CA LEU A 168 -8.86 -9.58 -1.20
C LEU A 168 -9.27 -8.76 0.01
N GLU A 169 -8.39 -7.91 0.49
CA GLU A 169 -8.66 -6.92 1.52
C GLU A 169 -8.25 -5.56 0.99
N THR A 170 -9.14 -4.57 0.99
CA THR A 170 -8.83 -3.17 0.68
C THR A 170 -9.41 -2.26 1.75
N ASN A 171 -8.58 -1.36 2.26
CA ASN A 171 -8.91 -0.39 3.30
C ASN A 171 -8.52 1.00 2.79
N ASN A 172 -9.51 1.86 2.55
CA ASN A 172 -9.30 3.21 2.03
C ASN A 172 -9.88 4.22 3.02
N TYR A 173 -9.04 5.12 3.54
CA TYR A 173 -9.44 6.05 4.59
C TYR A 173 -8.72 7.40 4.46
N ALA A 174 -9.37 8.47 4.89
CA ALA A 174 -8.70 9.73 5.19
C ALA A 174 -8.16 9.69 6.62
N GLU A 175 -6.99 10.29 6.84
CA GLU A 175 -6.31 10.38 8.12
C GLU A 175 -6.05 11.85 8.45
N VAL A 176 -6.52 12.29 9.61
CA VAL A 176 -6.17 13.58 10.21
C VAL A 176 -5.23 13.29 11.36
N ALA A 177 -3.99 13.78 11.28
CA ALA A 177 -2.96 13.52 12.27
C ALA A 177 -2.50 14.83 12.93
N VAL A 178 -2.34 14.82 14.25
CA VAL A 178 -1.76 15.95 15.02
C VAL A 178 -0.65 15.41 15.90
N GLY A 179 0.57 15.88 15.66
CA GLY A 179 1.78 15.42 16.32
C GLY A 179 2.44 16.50 17.16
N PHE A 180 3.03 16.09 18.26
CA PHE A 180 3.84 16.92 19.14
C PHE A 180 5.09 16.14 19.56
N SER A 181 6.24 16.78 19.49
CA SER A 181 7.48 16.26 20.07
C SER A 181 8.22 17.33 20.83
N ARG A 182 8.91 16.92 21.89
CA ARG A 182 9.66 17.80 22.77
C ARG A 182 11.02 17.20 23.09
N ARG A 183 12.07 18.02 22.97
CA ARG A 183 13.39 17.74 23.50
C ARG A 183 13.36 17.96 25.03
N LEU A 184 13.60 16.88 25.76
CA LEU A 184 13.75 16.83 27.19
C LEU A 184 15.24 16.69 27.51
N GLU A 185 15.79 17.59 28.32
CA GLU A 185 17.24 17.67 28.50
C GLU A 185 17.96 17.86 27.15
N ASP A 186 19.29 17.90 27.13
CA ASP A 186 20.04 18.14 25.87
C ASP A 186 20.18 16.87 25.01
N ASN A 187 19.65 15.71 25.45
CA ASN A 187 19.94 14.41 24.85
C ASN A 187 18.73 13.46 24.69
N LEU A 188 17.50 13.85 25.04
CA LEU A 188 16.32 13.00 24.88
C LEU A 188 15.22 13.77 24.15
N ILE A 189 14.56 13.13 23.19
CA ILE A 189 13.37 13.66 22.54
C ILE A 189 12.27 12.63 22.72
N LEU A 190 11.11 13.08 23.18
CA LEU A 190 9.88 12.28 23.20
C LEU A 190 8.87 12.89 22.24
N GLY A 191 8.08 12.07 21.59
CA GLY A 191 7.06 12.53 20.66
C GLY A 191 5.89 11.58 20.55
N GLY A 192 4.76 12.12 20.14
CA GLY A 192 3.59 11.34 19.82
C GLY A 192 2.65 12.05 18.86
N THR A 193 1.85 11.26 18.16
CA THR A 193 0.88 11.72 17.17
C THR A 193 -0.46 11.07 17.44
N ALA A 194 -1.52 11.87 17.52
CA ALA A 194 -2.89 11.37 17.58
C ALA A 194 -3.50 11.40 16.17
N LYS A 195 -4.23 10.35 15.80
CA LYS A 195 -4.82 10.17 14.47
C LYS A 195 -6.32 9.91 14.56
N LEU A 196 -7.09 10.64 13.76
CA LEU A 196 -8.49 10.36 13.46
C LEU A 196 -8.59 9.80 12.05
N LEU A 197 -9.29 8.67 11.91
CA LEU A 197 -9.38 7.92 10.66
C LEU A 197 -10.83 7.88 10.18
N LEU A 198 -11.05 8.25 8.93
CA LEU A 198 -12.37 8.34 8.31
C LEU A 198 -12.41 7.37 7.13
N GLY A 199 -13.09 6.24 7.30
CA GLY A 199 -13.22 5.20 6.29
C GLY A 199 -13.97 5.71 5.06
N LEU A 200 -13.32 5.72 3.91
CA LEU A 200 -13.89 6.15 2.62
C LEU A 200 -14.48 4.95 1.87
N GLY A 201 -13.85 3.79 2.00
CA GLY A 201 -14.39 2.52 1.54
C GLY A 201 -13.45 1.35 1.80
N GLY A 202 -14.03 0.17 2.02
CA GLY A 202 -13.28 -1.06 2.18
C GLY A 202 -14.05 -2.26 1.66
N ALA A 203 -13.30 -3.29 1.26
CA ALA A 203 -13.85 -4.57 0.84
C ALA A 203 -12.95 -5.69 1.38
N PHE A 204 -13.57 -6.76 1.89
CA PHE A 204 -12.89 -7.94 2.42
C PHE A 204 -13.59 -9.15 1.84
N ILE A 205 -12.90 -9.91 1.00
CA ILE A 205 -13.44 -11.06 0.28
C ILE A 205 -12.50 -12.24 0.53
N ASP A 206 -13.04 -13.29 1.12
CA ASP A 206 -12.39 -14.57 1.33
C ASP A 206 -13.12 -15.63 0.49
N ILE A 207 -12.42 -16.32 -0.40
CA ILE A 207 -12.96 -17.43 -1.19
C ILE A 207 -12.19 -18.68 -0.77
N HIS A 208 -12.85 -19.58 -0.04
CA HIS A 208 -12.18 -20.78 0.48
C HIS A 208 -12.12 -21.89 -0.56
N ASN A 209 -13.23 -22.12 -1.28
CA ASN A 209 -13.28 -23.11 -2.34
C ASN A 209 -14.06 -22.53 -3.53
N LEU A 210 -13.45 -22.52 -4.70
CA LEU A 210 -14.10 -22.16 -5.95
C LEU A 210 -13.48 -23.00 -7.06
N GLU A 211 -14.13 -24.12 -7.37
CA GLU A 211 -13.78 -24.95 -8.52
C GLU A 211 -14.85 -24.75 -9.58
N LEU A 212 -14.44 -24.30 -10.77
CA LEU A 212 -15.32 -24.12 -11.92
C LEU A 212 -14.93 -25.13 -12.98
N GLY A 213 -15.88 -25.89 -13.52
CA GLY A 213 -15.56 -26.82 -14.59
C GLY A 213 -16.72 -27.22 -15.48
N GLU A 214 -16.36 -27.81 -16.61
CA GLU A 214 -17.27 -28.43 -17.57
C GLU A 214 -17.56 -29.87 -17.13
N TYR A 215 -18.84 -30.20 -16.97
CA TYR A 215 -19.33 -31.53 -16.64
C TYR A 215 -19.80 -32.26 -17.91
N PRO A 216 -19.85 -33.61 -17.92
CA PRO A 216 -20.30 -34.35 -19.09
C PRO A 216 -21.75 -33.97 -19.47
N GLY A 217 -21.94 -33.32 -20.61
CA GLY A 217 -23.27 -32.91 -21.11
C GLY A 217 -23.43 -31.44 -21.52
N ASP A 218 -22.34 -30.67 -21.69
CA ASP A 218 -22.32 -29.20 -21.87
C ASP A 218 -22.76 -28.40 -20.60
N ASP A 219 -22.87 -29.10 -19.47
CA ASP A 219 -23.28 -28.54 -18.19
C ASP A 219 -22.10 -27.87 -17.49
N PHE A 220 -22.23 -26.58 -17.17
CA PHE A 220 -21.26 -25.88 -16.34
C PHE A 220 -21.59 -26.07 -14.87
N GLY A 221 -20.62 -26.45 -14.04
CA GLY A 221 -20.87 -26.66 -12.61
C GLY A 221 -19.68 -26.23 -11.77
N GLY A 222 -19.93 -26.04 -10.48
CA GLY A 222 -18.89 -25.70 -9.54
C GLY A 222 -19.35 -25.73 -8.10
N THR A 223 -18.39 -25.75 -7.19
CA THR A 223 -18.63 -25.52 -5.76
C THR A 223 -18.01 -24.17 -5.40
N VAL A 224 -18.78 -23.30 -4.74
CA VAL A 224 -18.33 -21.98 -4.31
C VAL A 224 -18.64 -21.79 -2.83
N TYR A 225 -17.61 -21.56 -2.03
CA TYR A 225 -17.74 -21.08 -0.67
C TYR A 225 -16.94 -19.78 -0.52
N ALA A 226 -17.64 -18.67 -0.31
CA ALA A 226 -17.03 -17.35 -0.18
C ALA A 226 -17.74 -16.51 0.89
N ASP A 227 -16.95 -15.76 1.65
CA ASP A 227 -17.40 -14.81 2.66
C ASP A 227 -16.96 -13.41 2.24
N THR A 228 -17.92 -12.49 2.12
CA THR A 228 -17.68 -11.17 1.53
C THR A 228 -18.22 -10.06 2.42
N TYR A 229 -17.42 -9.01 2.59
CA TYR A 229 -17.77 -7.81 3.33
C TYR A 229 -17.46 -6.61 2.46
N PHE A 230 -18.41 -5.70 2.36
CA PHE A 230 -18.26 -4.50 1.55
C PHE A 230 -18.82 -3.28 2.30
N SER A 231 -18.01 -2.24 2.46
CA SER A 231 -18.43 -0.99 3.09
C SER A 231 -17.95 0.18 2.25
N CYS A 232 -18.86 0.84 1.54
CA CYS A 232 -18.55 2.09 0.83
C CYS A 232 -19.83 2.90 0.63
N LYS A 233 -19.94 4.02 1.33
CA LYS A 233 -21.11 4.92 1.21
C LYS A 233 -21.08 5.77 -0.06
N THR A 234 -19.91 5.94 -0.67
CA THR A 234 -19.74 6.78 -1.86
C THR A 234 -20.27 6.15 -3.14
N LEU A 235 -20.22 4.82 -3.23
CA LEU A 235 -20.56 4.06 -4.44
C LEU A 235 -22.03 3.64 -4.54
N GLY A 236 -22.91 4.16 -3.67
CA GLY A 236 -24.37 3.98 -3.78
C GLY A 236 -24.80 2.52 -3.90
N ILE A 237 -24.03 1.60 -3.30
CA ILE A 237 -24.24 0.17 -3.47
C ILE A 237 -25.44 -0.22 -2.62
N ASN A 238 -26.59 -0.23 -3.27
CA ASN A 238 -27.80 -0.82 -2.76
C ASN A 238 -27.90 -2.22 -3.37
N PRO A 239 -27.51 -3.29 -2.67
CA PRO A 239 -27.70 -4.63 -3.18
C PRO A 239 -29.22 -4.88 -3.30
N THR A 240 -29.75 -4.83 -4.51
CA THR A 240 -31.13 -5.23 -4.77
C THR A 240 -31.16 -6.76 -4.79
N LEU A 241 -31.66 -7.34 -3.72
CA LEU A 241 -31.99 -8.76 -3.66
C LEU A 241 -33.23 -9.01 -4.53
N VAL A 242 -33.13 -9.90 -5.53
CA VAL A 242 -34.32 -10.47 -6.19
C VAL A 242 -34.41 -11.91 -5.71
N GLY A 243 -35.24 -12.12 -4.68
CA GLY A 243 -35.26 -13.37 -3.93
C GLY A 243 -33.95 -13.63 -3.17
N ASN A 244 -33.48 -14.89 -3.15
CA ASN A 244 -32.19 -15.29 -2.56
C ASN A 244 -31.01 -15.21 -3.55
N SER A 245 -31.23 -14.65 -4.74
CA SER A 245 -30.17 -14.47 -5.72
C SER A 245 -29.55 -13.07 -5.57
N LEU A 246 -28.21 -12.97 -5.69
CA LEU A 246 -27.50 -11.70 -5.87
C LEU A 246 -27.79 -11.21 -7.30
N ALA A 247 -29.05 -10.94 -7.57
CA ALA A 247 -29.62 -11.03 -8.90
C ALA A 247 -28.91 -10.06 -9.82
N HIS A 248 -28.66 -8.83 -9.39
CA HIS A 248 -27.72 -7.94 -10.04
C HIS A 248 -27.20 -6.88 -9.05
N LEU A 249 -25.89 -6.61 -9.03
CA LEU A 249 -25.40 -5.25 -8.78
C LEU A 249 -25.83 -4.38 -9.98
N GLN A 250 -27.12 -4.09 -10.06
CA GLN A 250 -27.70 -3.09 -10.95
C GLN A 250 -27.68 -1.79 -10.15
N ASN A 251 -26.92 -0.81 -10.63
CA ASN A 251 -26.73 0.52 -10.03
C ASN A 251 -25.63 0.62 -8.96
N VAL A 252 -24.41 0.23 -9.32
CA VAL A 252 -23.23 0.89 -8.72
C VAL A 252 -23.18 2.29 -9.32
N GLY A 253 -23.48 3.31 -8.53
CA GLY A 253 -23.56 4.68 -8.97
C GLY A 253 -23.09 5.61 -7.86
N TYR A 254 -22.53 6.76 -8.21
CA TYR A 254 -22.13 7.74 -7.21
C TYR A 254 -23.37 8.24 -6.43
N SER A 255 -23.40 8.00 -5.12
CA SER A 255 -24.51 8.43 -4.23
C SER A 255 -24.18 9.68 -3.40
N GLY A 256 -23.04 10.32 -3.66
CA GLY A 256 -22.50 11.40 -2.83
C GLY A 256 -21.27 10.97 -2.04
N PHE A 257 -20.53 11.93 -1.48
CA PHE A 257 -19.41 11.61 -0.58
C PHE A 257 -19.94 11.04 0.73
N GLY A 258 -19.39 9.91 1.19
CA GLY A 258 -19.80 9.29 2.45
C GLY A 258 -18.66 8.68 3.25
N ILE A 259 -18.71 8.85 4.57
CA ILE A 259 -17.80 8.20 5.52
C ILE A 259 -18.47 6.91 5.99
N SER A 260 -17.83 5.79 5.67
CA SER A 260 -18.29 4.42 5.93
C SER A 260 -17.64 3.78 7.15
N GLY A 261 -16.65 4.44 7.76
CA GLY A 261 -16.04 4.00 9.01
C GLY A 261 -15.38 5.12 9.80
N VAL A 262 -15.14 4.89 11.09
CA VAL A 262 -14.41 5.79 11.97
C VAL A 262 -13.41 4.99 12.81
N GLY A 263 -12.22 5.55 12.98
CA GLY A 263 -11.13 4.92 13.70
C GLY A 263 -10.25 5.93 14.43
N LEU A 264 -9.44 5.42 15.34
CA LEU A 264 -8.44 6.19 16.07
C LEU A 264 -7.09 5.48 15.99
N GLY A 265 -6.02 6.27 15.97
CA GLY A 265 -4.65 5.77 16.00
C GLY A 265 -3.74 6.65 16.82
N VAL A 266 -2.61 6.08 17.24
CA VAL A 266 -1.54 6.79 17.92
C VAL A 266 -0.18 6.33 17.40
N ASP A 267 0.73 7.29 17.28
CA ASP A 267 2.15 7.04 17.09
C ASP A 267 2.91 7.52 18.31
N LEU A 268 3.95 6.81 18.71
CA LEU A 268 4.82 7.16 19.83
C LEU A 268 6.28 6.97 19.42
N GLY A 269 7.12 7.88 19.90
CA GLY A 269 8.53 7.90 19.57
C GLY A 269 9.39 8.41 20.72
N ALA A 270 10.61 7.87 20.79
CA ALA A 270 11.69 8.36 21.61
C ALA A 270 12.99 8.38 20.80
N THR A 271 13.83 9.38 21.03
CA THR A 271 15.20 9.44 20.48
C THR A 271 16.14 9.87 21.58
N TRP A 272 17.19 9.09 21.82
CA TRP A 272 18.22 9.36 22.82
C TRP A 272 19.57 9.57 22.14
N THR A 273 20.29 10.60 22.56
CA THR A 273 21.61 10.97 22.05
C THR A 273 22.67 10.67 23.13
N PRO A 274 23.12 9.41 23.29
CA PRO A 274 24.05 9.00 24.34
C PRO A 274 25.40 9.71 24.30
N VAL A 275 25.89 9.98 23.09
CA VAL A 275 27.14 10.65 22.80
C VAL A 275 26.90 11.59 21.62
N GLU A 276 27.74 12.62 21.52
CA GLU A 276 27.64 13.59 20.44
C GLU A 276 27.65 12.90 19.06
N GLY A 277 26.66 13.26 18.24
CA GLY A 277 26.48 12.73 16.89
C GLY A 277 25.77 11.38 16.78
N LEU A 278 25.54 10.64 17.88
CA LEU A 278 24.83 9.35 17.86
C LEU A 278 23.39 9.50 18.35
N ASP A 279 22.41 9.40 17.45
CA ASP A 279 20.99 9.35 17.79
C ASP A 279 20.48 7.91 17.75
N VAL A 280 19.90 7.44 18.85
CA VAL A 280 19.29 6.10 18.98
C VAL A 280 17.78 6.28 19.12
N GLY A 281 17.01 5.76 18.16
CA GLY A 281 15.57 5.96 18.06
C GLY A 281 14.77 4.68 18.33
N PHE A 282 13.60 4.85 18.95
CA PHE A 282 12.58 3.82 19.13
C PHE A 282 11.22 4.42 18.81
N SER A 283 10.41 3.75 18.00
CA SER A 283 9.03 4.17 17.77
C SER A 283 8.08 3.00 17.52
N VAL A 284 6.81 3.27 17.82
CA VAL A 284 5.67 2.49 17.36
C VAL A 284 4.74 3.44 16.63
N VAL A 285 4.42 3.13 15.38
CA VAL A 285 3.55 3.97 14.54
C VAL A 285 2.39 3.15 14.02
N ASP A 286 1.26 3.81 13.77
CA ASP A 286 0.00 3.24 13.30
C ASP A 286 -0.64 2.24 14.28
N LEU A 287 -0.45 2.45 15.59
CA LEU A 287 -1.19 1.70 16.61
C LEU A 287 -2.63 2.21 16.66
N GLY A 288 -3.56 1.48 16.05
CA GLY A 288 -4.93 1.93 15.97
C GLY A 288 -5.91 0.91 15.43
N PHE A 289 -7.15 1.35 15.28
CA PHE A 289 -8.23 0.55 14.72
C PHE A 289 -9.13 1.41 13.84
N LEU A 290 -9.84 0.77 12.93
CA LEU A 290 -10.87 1.35 12.08
C LEU A 290 -12.13 0.48 12.15
N THR A 291 -13.27 1.10 12.48
CA THR A 291 -14.56 0.43 12.53
C THR A 291 -15.42 0.88 11.36
N TRP A 292 -15.83 -0.08 10.55
CA TRP A 292 -16.71 0.08 9.39
C TRP A 292 -18.16 -0.15 9.82
N PHE A 293 -19.05 0.76 9.44
CA PHE A 293 -20.48 0.70 9.70
C PHE A 293 -21.23 0.41 8.40
N ASP A 294 -22.50 -0.01 8.50
CA ASP A 294 -23.36 -0.32 7.36
C ASP A 294 -22.67 -1.27 6.35
N THR A 295 -21.88 -2.23 6.86
CA THR A 295 -21.09 -3.14 6.03
C THR A 295 -22.00 -4.24 5.51
N VAL A 296 -22.13 -4.36 4.20
CA VAL A 296 -22.84 -5.47 3.58
C VAL A 296 -21.98 -6.72 3.74
N HIS A 297 -22.46 -7.66 4.54
CA HIS A 297 -21.90 -9.00 4.68
C HIS A 297 -22.74 -9.96 3.85
N GLY A 298 -22.10 -10.76 3.01
CA GLY A 298 -22.77 -11.81 2.25
C GLY A 298 -21.92 -13.07 2.15
N THR A 299 -22.56 -14.21 2.38
CA THR A 299 -21.96 -15.54 2.24
C THR A 299 -22.53 -16.23 1.01
N ILE A 300 -21.65 -16.80 0.18
CA ILE A 300 -22.00 -17.67 -0.94
C ILE A 300 -21.67 -19.10 -0.52
N ASN A 301 -22.65 -19.98 -0.60
CA ASN A 301 -22.45 -21.41 -0.41
C ASN A 301 -23.23 -22.15 -1.51
N TYR A 302 -22.49 -22.63 -2.49
CA TYR A 302 -23.03 -23.23 -3.70
C TYR A 302 -22.38 -24.58 -3.92
N LYS A 303 -23.18 -25.62 -4.13
CA LYS A 303 -22.72 -27.00 -4.35
C LYS A 303 -23.56 -27.68 -5.42
N ASP A 304 -22.89 -28.27 -6.41
CA ASP A 304 -23.42 -29.25 -7.38
C ASP A 304 -24.71 -28.87 -8.14
N ARG A 305 -24.69 -27.76 -8.91
CA ARG A 305 -25.74 -27.54 -9.93
C ARG A 305 -25.15 -27.25 -11.30
N VAL A 306 -25.80 -27.84 -12.31
CA VAL A 306 -25.73 -27.47 -13.72
C VAL A 306 -26.23 -26.03 -13.84
N ILE A 307 -25.36 -25.13 -14.31
CA ILE A 307 -25.69 -23.77 -14.70
C ILE A 307 -26.18 -23.88 -16.15
N ASP A 308 -27.49 -24.06 -16.32
CA ASP A 308 -28.15 -24.18 -17.63
C ASP A 308 -27.99 -22.92 -18.50
N ASP A 309 -27.73 -21.77 -17.88
CA ASP A 309 -27.37 -20.51 -18.53
C ASP A 309 -26.39 -19.73 -17.65
N ALA A 310 -25.24 -19.33 -18.21
CA ALA A 310 -24.22 -18.53 -17.52
C ALA A 310 -24.70 -17.14 -17.03
N GLU A 311 -25.98 -16.81 -17.21
CA GLU A 311 -26.65 -15.60 -16.74
C GLU A 311 -27.32 -15.74 -15.35
N GLU A 312 -27.57 -16.97 -14.86
CA GLU A 312 -28.03 -17.15 -13.48
C GLU A 312 -26.86 -16.95 -12.50
N GLY A 313 -26.76 -15.74 -11.94
CA GLY A 313 -25.69 -15.36 -11.01
C GLY A 313 -25.62 -16.24 -9.76
N LEU A 314 -24.44 -16.27 -9.12
CA LEU A 314 -24.21 -16.93 -7.83
C LEU A 314 -25.27 -16.47 -6.80
N GLN A 315 -26.07 -17.41 -6.30
CA GLN A 315 -27.07 -17.13 -5.26
C GLN A 315 -26.37 -16.96 -3.91
N LEU A 316 -26.78 -15.95 -3.14
CA LEU A 316 -26.25 -15.73 -1.80
C LEU A 316 -27.07 -16.54 -0.79
N GLU A 317 -26.39 -17.14 0.17
CA GLU A 317 -27.05 -17.84 1.28
C GLU A 317 -27.64 -16.82 2.28
N SER A 318 -26.91 -15.72 2.52
CA SER A 318 -27.33 -14.66 3.42
C SER A 318 -26.80 -13.29 2.97
N VAL A 319 -27.53 -12.23 3.30
CA VAL A 319 -27.07 -10.83 3.24
C VAL A 319 -27.54 -10.11 4.49
N GLU A 320 -26.62 -9.47 5.18
CA GLU A 320 -26.90 -8.67 6.36
C GLU A 320 -26.03 -7.42 6.42
N SER A 321 -26.47 -6.44 7.21
CA SER A 321 -25.67 -5.26 7.53
C SER A 321 -24.98 -5.48 8.88
N VAL A 322 -23.66 -5.36 8.91
CA VAL A 322 -22.84 -5.61 10.10
C VAL A 322 -21.89 -4.44 10.40
N ILE A 323 -21.37 -4.44 11.63
CA ILE A 323 -20.26 -3.58 12.05
C ILE A 323 -18.99 -4.43 12.02
N LYS A 324 -17.93 -3.93 11.38
CA LYS A 324 -16.64 -4.65 11.27
C LYS A 324 -15.50 -3.77 11.75
N THR A 325 -14.78 -4.20 12.77
CA THR A 325 -13.59 -3.52 13.29
C THR A 325 -12.32 -4.22 12.83
N LYS A 326 -11.35 -3.44 12.36
CA LYS A 326 -10.02 -3.90 11.95
C LYS A 326 -8.95 -3.13 12.71
N LEU A 327 -7.92 -3.85 13.15
CA LEU A 327 -6.67 -3.21 13.59
C LEU A 327 -5.90 -2.74 12.37
N ILE A 328 -5.20 -1.62 12.51
CA ILE A 328 -4.31 -1.12 11.48
C ILE A 328 -2.95 -1.78 11.65
N ASN A 329 -2.23 -1.94 10.54
CA ASN A 329 -0.89 -2.51 10.55
C ASN A 329 0.07 -1.55 11.23
N PHE A 330 0.34 -1.77 12.52
CA PHE A 330 1.36 -1.01 13.25
C PHE A 330 2.77 -1.42 12.79
N ASN A 331 3.70 -0.49 12.94
CA ASN A 331 5.13 -0.70 12.70
C ASN A 331 5.91 -0.38 13.96
N PHE A 332 6.86 -1.24 14.31
CA PHE A 332 7.88 -0.92 15.31
C PHE A 332 9.19 -0.59 14.61
N HIS A 333 9.84 0.48 15.05
CA HIS A 333 11.15 0.87 14.55
C HIS A 333 12.18 0.97 15.67
N VAL A 334 13.38 0.49 15.37
CA VAL A 334 14.59 0.71 16.17
C VAL A 334 15.65 1.24 15.23
N SER A 335 16.29 2.34 15.59
CA SER A 335 17.29 2.97 14.72
C SER A 335 18.49 3.48 15.48
N ALA A 336 19.60 3.62 14.77
CA ALA A 336 20.74 4.41 15.21
C ALA A 336 21.29 5.20 14.02
N LYS A 337 21.53 6.51 14.18
CA LYS A 337 22.18 7.38 13.20
C LYS A 337 23.41 8.00 13.85
N TYR A 338 24.55 7.92 13.18
CA TYR A 338 25.80 8.50 13.62
C TYR A 338 26.30 9.54 12.61
N ARG A 339 26.29 10.81 13.01
CA ARG A 339 26.90 11.91 12.26
C ARG A 339 28.41 11.88 12.49
N MET A 340 29.16 11.84 11.39
CA MET A 340 30.60 11.64 11.44
C MET A 340 31.31 12.91 11.96
N PRO A 341 32.23 12.80 12.93
CA PRO A 341 32.89 13.96 13.53
C PRO A 341 33.87 14.67 12.58
N PHE A 342 34.34 13.96 11.55
CA PHE A 342 35.28 14.50 10.55
C PHE A 342 34.58 15.19 9.38
N TYR A 343 33.27 14.99 9.21
CA TYR A 343 32.49 15.64 8.17
C TYR A 343 31.01 15.66 8.56
N GLU A 344 30.51 16.83 8.97
CA GLU A 344 29.13 17.00 9.45
C GLU A 344 28.06 16.58 8.42
N GLY A 345 28.39 16.70 7.14
CA GLY A 345 27.52 16.29 6.04
C GLY A 345 27.49 14.78 5.80
N LEU A 346 28.22 13.96 6.56
CA LEU A 346 28.21 12.50 6.41
C LEU A 346 27.56 11.84 7.63
N THR A 347 26.50 11.09 7.38
CA THR A 347 25.80 10.32 8.41
C THR A 347 25.72 8.86 7.98
N ALA A 348 26.05 7.94 8.89
CA ALA A 348 25.76 6.53 8.72
C ALA A 348 24.62 6.13 9.64
N GLY A 349 23.82 5.14 9.26
CA GLY A 349 22.75 4.68 10.13
C GLY A 349 22.29 3.27 9.86
N ILE A 350 21.53 2.77 10.83
CA ILE A 350 20.78 1.53 10.78
C ILE A 350 19.34 1.81 11.17
N LEU A 351 18.40 1.21 10.45
CA LEU A 351 16.97 1.23 10.76
C LEU A 351 16.46 -0.20 10.69
N THR A 352 15.90 -0.69 11.78
CA THR A 352 15.20 -1.97 11.83
C THR A 352 13.70 -1.73 11.92
N THR A 353 12.94 -2.32 11.01
CA THR A 353 11.47 -2.33 11.02
C THR A 353 10.98 -3.70 11.42
N PHE A 354 10.11 -3.78 12.42
CA PHE A 354 9.35 -4.97 12.76
C PHE A 354 7.87 -4.76 12.46
N GLN A 355 7.32 -5.69 11.70
CA GLN A 355 5.89 -5.86 11.41
C GLN A 355 5.51 -7.30 11.74
N ARG A 356 4.21 -7.60 11.80
CA ARG A 356 3.70 -8.91 12.25
C ARG A 356 4.34 -10.13 11.55
N HIS A 357 4.62 -10.05 10.25
CA HIS A 357 5.25 -11.13 9.48
C HIS A 357 6.46 -10.68 8.65
N PHE A 358 6.92 -9.45 8.88
CA PHE A 358 8.00 -8.85 8.10
C PHE A 358 9.00 -8.18 9.04
N THR A 359 10.27 -8.46 8.82
CA THR A 359 11.37 -7.78 9.49
C THR A 359 12.35 -7.33 8.44
N GLU A 360 12.81 -6.09 8.56
CA GLU A 360 13.78 -5.49 7.67
C GLU A 360 14.85 -4.78 8.49
N VAL A 361 16.11 -5.05 8.19
CA VAL A 361 17.25 -4.28 8.68
C VAL A 361 17.82 -3.50 7.50
N ARG A 362 17.88 -2.19 7.62
CA ARG A 362 18.40 -1.28 6.59
C ARG A 362 19.63 -0.55 7.10
N LEU A 363 20.70 -0.61 6.32
CA LEU A 363 21.93 0.16 6.53
C LEU A 363 21.95 1.30 5.53
N GLY A 364 22.17 2.53 5.99
CA GLY A 364 22.13 3.73 5.17
C GLY A 364 23.35 4.61 5.37
N LEU A 365 23.69 5.34 4.31
CA LEU A 365 24.65 6.43 4.30
C LEU A 365 23.99 7.66 3.69
N ASP A 366 24.12 8.80 4.34
CA ASP A 366 23.75 10.11 3.82
C ASP A 366 25.01 10.96 3.64
N VAL A 367 25.08 11.68 2.52
CA VAL A 367 26.11 12.64 2.18
C VAL A 367 25.44 13.94 1.75
N THR A 368 25.73 15.03 2.46
CA THR A 368 25.26 16.38 2.21
C THR A 368 26.44 17.24 1.73
N PRO A 369 26.82 17.15 0.43
CA PRO A 369 27.98 17.87 -0.12
C PRO A 369 27.81 19.39 -0.07
N LEU A 370 26.57 19.87 -0.15
CA LEU A 370 26.19 21.27 -0.13
C LEU A 370 24.95 21.42 0.76
N ARG A 371 24.77 22.57 1.43
CA ARG A 371 23.55 22.86 2.20
C ARG A 371 22.24 22.72 1.39
N ALA A 372 22.34 22.79 0.07
CA ALA A 372 21.22 22.68 -0.86
C ALA A 372 20.94 21.25 -1.34
N ILE A 373 21.84 20.28 -1.13
CA ILE A 373 21.75 18.95 -1.72
C ILE A 373 22.18 17.90 -0.70
N SER A 374 21.28 16.95 -0.41
CA SER A 374 21.59 15.73 0.35
C SER A 374 21.30 14.49 -0.50
N LEU A 375 22.17 13.50 -0.37
CA LEU A 375 22.17 12.23 -1.10
C LEU A 375 22.19 11.10 -0.09
N ALA A 376 21.20 10.23 -0.06
CA ALA A 376 21.27 9.01 0.72
C ALA A 376 21.23 7.76 -0.15
N ALA A 377 22.02 6.76 0.25
CA ALA A 377 22.03 5.42 -0.32
C ALA A 377 21.87 4.40 0.80
N SER A 378 21.14 3.32 0.55
CA SER A 378 20.96 2.26 1.54
C SER A 378 20.95 0.87 0.93
N THR A 379 21.17 -0.11 1.79
CA THR A 379 20.89 -1.51 1.53
C THR A 379 20.02 -2.08 2.64
N ALA A 380 19.03 -2.89 2.29
CA ALA A 380 18.15 -3.53 3.24
C ALA A 380 18.20 -5.04 3.11
N PHE A 381 18.10 -5.72 4.23
CA PHE A 381 18.00 -7.16 4.37
C PHE A 381 16.66 -7.46 5.03
N ASN A 382 15.84 -8.28 4.37
CA ASN A 382 14.53 -8.65 4.87
C ASN A 382 14.28 -10.15 4.70
N ASN A 383 13.17 -10.64 5.25
CA ASN A 383 12.80 -12.06 5.20
C ASN A 383 12.60 -12.60 3.75
N TYR A 384 12.59 -11.74 2.74
CA TYR A 384 12.38 -12.08 1.33
C TYR A 384 13.61 -11.84 0.44
N GLY A 385 14.67 -11.21 0.94
CA GLY A 385 15.88 -10.93 0.16
C GLY A 385 16.63 -9.67 0.59
N PHE A 386 17.38 -9.11 -0.36
CA PHE A 386 18.09 -7.85 -0.20
C PHE A 386 17.59 -6.80 -1.19
N ASP A 387 17.61 -5.55 -0.76
CA ASP A 387 17.14 -4.40 -1.52
C ASP A 387 18.17 -3.27 -1.47
N PHE A 388 18.15 -2.41 -2.48
CA PHE A 388 18.92 -1.16 -2.49
C PHE A 388 17.98 0.04 -2.54
N GLY A 389 18.39 1.13 -1.91
CA GLY A 389 17.65 2.38 -1.91
C GLY A 389 18.54 3.57 -2.25
N ALA A 390 17.96 4.57 -2.88
CA ALA A 390 18.60 5.83 -3.21
C ALA A 390 17.63 6.99 -3.04
N ALA A 391 18.17 8.12 -2.61
CA ALA A 391 17.38 9.26 -2.16
C ALA A 391 18.11 10.56 -2.45
N LEU A 392 17.33 11.57 -2.82
CA LEU A 392 17.80 12.91 -3.14
C LEU A 392 16.91 13.92 -2.42
N ASN A 393 17.54 14.88 -1.77
CA ASN A 393 16.88 16.02 -1.18
C ASN A 393 17.49 17.31 -1.74
N PHE A 394 16.64 18.21 -2.21
CA PHE A 394 17.01 19.51 -2.75
C PHE A 394 16.38 20.63 -1.92
N ARG A 395 17.20 21.57 -1.50
CA ARG A 395 16.78 22.74 -0.72
C ARG A 395 17.15 24.03 -1.44
N PHE A 396 16.15 24.78 -1.88
CA PHE A 396 16.31 26.08 -2.53
C PHE A 396 15.36 27.10 -1.93
N SER A 397 15.88 28.19 -1.36
CA SER A 397 15.11 29.40 -0.96
C SER A 397 13.71 29.12 -0.37
N GLY A 398 13.65 28.29 0.67
CA GLY A 398 12.39 27.96 1.35
C GLY A 398 11.56 26.86 0.68
N VAL A 399 12.09 26.13 -0.30
CA VAL A 399 11.51 24.92 -0.87
C VAL A 399 12.41 23.73 -0.57
N ASN A 400 11.83 22.65 -0.09
CA ASN A 400 12.43 21.36 0.18
C ASN A 400 11.73 20.33 -0.74
N LEU A 401 12.44 19.85 -1.75
CA LEU A 401 11.97 18.84 -2.70
C LEU A 401 12.76 17.56 -2.46
N PHE A 402 12.08 16.45 -2.27
CA PHE A 402 12.75 15.15 -2.12
C PHE A 402 12.15 14.11 -3.06
N VAL A 403 13.02 13.22 -3.51
CA VAL A 403 12.66 12.06 -4.32
C VAL A 403 13.55 10.90 -3.94
N GLY A 404 13.03 9.69 -3.98
CA GLY A 404 13.85 8.51 -3.82
C GLY A 404 13.07 7.25 -4.09
N ALA A 405 13.74 6.12 -3.95
CA ALA A 405 13.17 4.82 -4.18
C ALA A 405 13.93 3.77 -3.37
N ASP A 406 13.20 2.78 -2.88
CA ASP A 406 13.76 1.55 -2.32
C ASP A 406 13.33 0.34 -3.15
N SER A 407 14.15 -0.71 -3.07
CA SER A 407 13.90 -2.02 -3.68
C SER A 407 14.11 -2.05 -5.19
N PHE A 408 15.29 -1.59 -5.61
CA PHE A 408 15.96 -2.15 -6.79
C PHE A 408 16.45 -3.56 -6.44
N ALA A 409 15.57 -4.55 -6.40
CA ALA A 409 16.02 -5.93 -6.25
C ALA A 409 17.00 -6.20 -7.42
N ALA A 410 18.28 -6.40 -7.09
CA ALA A 410 19.42 -6.71 -7.94
C ALA A 410 19.25 -6.45 -9.45
N PHE A 411 19.96 -5.44 -10.00
CA PHE A 411 20.27 -5.07 -11.41
C PHE A 411 20.09 -6.11 -12.56
N LYS A 412 19.03 -6.91 -12.55
CA LYS A 412 18.63 -7.81 -13.63
C LYS A 412 17.43 -7.15 -14.26
N MET A 413 17.74 -6.20 -15.12
CA MET A 413 16.77 -5.63 -16.02
C MET A 413 16.62 -6.55 -17.22
N ASN A 414 15.43 -6.63 -17.79
CA ASN A 414 15.29 -7.15 -19.14
C ASN A 414 15.91 -6.14 -20.13
N GLU A 415 15.97 -6.51 -21.41
CA GLU A 415 16.49 -5.65 -22.49
C GLU A 415 15.77 -4.28 -22.63
N TYR A 416 14.64 -4.11 -21.93
CA TYR A 416 13.82 -2.89 -21.89
C TYR A 416 13.89 -2.13 -20.56
N HIS A 417 14.90 -2.39 -19.72
CA HIS A 417 15.11 -1.70 -18.43
C HIS A 417 13.99 -1.91 -17.39
N ILE A 418 13.15 -2.94 -17.55
CA ILE A 418 12.13 -3.31 -16.56
C ILE A 418 12.78 -4.26 -15.53
N PRO A 419 12.60 -4.01 -14.22
CA PRO A 419 13.06 -4.93 -13.18
C PRO A 419 12.45 -6.34 -13.36
N SER A 420 13.33 -7.34 -13.45
CA SER A 420 12.94 -8.77 -13.59
C SER A 420 13.00 -9.56 -12.28
N SER A 421 13.45 -8.91 -11.20
CA SER A 421 13.59 -9.47 -9.87
C SER A 421 12.27 -9.44 -9.10
N LYS A 422 12.09 -10.44 -8.24
CA LYS A 422 11.02 -10.43 -7.22
C LYS A 422 11.47 -9.48 -6.10
N GLY A 423 10.59 -8.60 -5.66
CA GLY A 423 10.94 -7.61 -4.65
C GLY A 423 9.79 -6.67 -4.36
N ILE A 424 9.92 -5.94 -3.27
CA ILE A 424 9.07 -4.79 -2.97
C ILE A 424 9.43 -3.71 -4.00
N THR A 425 8.54 -2.77 -4.34
CA THR A 425 8.93 -1.59 -5.11
C THR A 425 8.38 -0.38 -4.38
N ASN A 426 9.30 0.48 -3.94
CA ASN A 426 8.99 1.69 -3.19
C ASN A 426 9.55 2.89 -3.97
N VAL A 427 8.77 3.92 -4.21
CA VAL A 427 9.24 5.22 -4.74
C VAL A 427 8.95 6.30 -3.69
N THR A 428 9.30 7.56 -3.79
CA THR A 428 8.69 8.67 -3.03
C THR A 428 8.96 9.93 -3.77
N ALA A 429 8.00 10.83 -3.76
CA ALA A 429 8.27 12.21 -4.08
C ALA A 429 7.45 13.09 -3.14
N GLY A 430 8.05 14.21 -2.77
CA GLY A 430 7.36 15.18 -1.94
C GLY A 430 7.99 16.55 -1.99
N LEU A 431 7.20 17.53 -1.59
CA LEU A 431 7.59 18.93 -1.54
C LEU A 431 7.08 19.56 -0.25
N ALA A 432 7.94 20.30 0.43
CA ALA A 432 7.55 21.18 1.52
C ALA A 432 8.10 22.59 1.27
N ILE A 433 7.32 23.60 1.62
CA ILE A 433 7.76 24.99 1.64
C ILE A 433 8.09 25.31 3.10
N ALA A 434 9.35 25.63 3.37
CA ALA A 434 9.87 25.98 4.69
C ALA A 434 10.21 27.49 4.75
N PHE A 435 9.89 28.14 5.87
CA PHE A 435 10.12 29.58 6.06
C PHE A 435 10.35 29.96 7.52
#